data_AF-A0A2N2XTC9-F1
#
_entry.id   AF-A0A2N2XTC9-F1
#
_cell.length_a   1.000
_cell.length_b   1.000
_cell.length_c   1.000
_cell.angle_alpha   90.00
_cell.angle_beta   90.00
_cell.angle_gamma   90.00
#
_symmetry.space_group_name_H-M   'P 1'
#
loop_
_entity.id
_entity.type
_entity.pdbx_description
1 polymer ?
#
loop_
_entity_poly.entity_id
_entity_poly.type
_entity_poly.pdbx_seq_one_letter_code
_entity_poly.pdbx_strand_id
1 'polypeptide(L)'
;MKQLFYILLCFTLFSCQTGTPEQSETKDTTAVVNDIKNSVILDDMLAVKDEAEFISMFGKENVVRDTIWGPEGMFSMGTILFPNTEKQVEIMWEDTVNNAYSLSLEISARYNEGWEYSSYWKTKDGVTIGSTLTELVAINEKPINFLGVGWDYGGNIMSYNGGKLDSAGIGVTLDIEDTQTQNEEAYQKVVGDVELNSESAEVKALTFKVIRIAVLSARN
;
A
#
# COMPACT_ATOMS: atom_id res chain seq x y z
N MET A 1 -33.04 -70.88 -44.06
CA MET A 1 -34.02 -71.08 -42.96
C MET A 1 -33.32 -70.75 -41.64
N LYS A 2 -33.89 -69.81 -40.87
CA LYS A 2 -33.83 -69.61 -39.39
C LYS A 2 -32.47 -69.74 -38.67
N GLN A 3 -31.97 -68.63 -38.09
CA GLN A 3 -31.83 -68.36 -36.63
C GLN A 3 -30.59 -69.04 -35.99
N LEU A 4 -29.89 -68.55 -34.96
CA LEU A 4 -30.02 -67.42 -34.02
C LEU A 4 -28.63 -67.16 -33.37
N PHE A 5 -28.49 -65.98 -32.78
CA PHE A 5 -27.43 -65.44 -31.92
C PHE A 5 -26.73 -66.41 -30.93
N TYR A 6 -25.44 -66.16 -30.61
CA TYR A 6 -24.97 -65.69 -29.29
C TYR A 6 -23.50 -65.21 -29.37
N ILE A 7 -23.29 -63.93 -29.04
CA ILE A 7 -22.00 -63.27 -28.87
C ILE A 7 -21.58 -63.42 -27.40
N LEU A 8 -20.38 -63.94 -27.13
CA LEU A 8 -19.76 -63.88 -25.80
C LEU A 8 -18.57 -62.91 -25.88
N LEU A 9 -18.75 -61.74 -25.26
CA LEU A 9 -17.79 -60.64 -25.20
C LEU A 9 -16.92 -60.82 -23.94
N CYS A 10 -15.62 -61.13 -24.11
CA CYS A 10 -14.65 -61.09 -23.01
C CYS A 10 -14.20 -59.63 -22.78
N PHE A 11 -14.70 -59.01 -21.72
CA PHE A 11 -14.22 -57.73 -21.23
C PHE A 11 -12.86 -57.91 -20.53
N THR A 12 -11.81 -57.31 -21.10
CA THR A 12 -10.54 -57.09 -20.42
C THR A 12 -10.63 -55.82 -19.58
N LEU A 13 -10.40 -55.93 -18.27
CA LEU A 13 -10.37 -54.78 -17.35
C LEU A 13 -9.04 -54.04 -17.52
N PHE A 14 -9.10 -52.84 -18.10
CA PHE A 14 -8.03 -51.84 -18.03
C PHE A 14 -8.03 -51.24 -16.62
N SER A 15 -6.93 -51.47 -15.89
CA SER A 15 -6.63 -50.82 -14.62
C SER A 15 -6.08 -49.42 -14.88
N CYS A 16 -6.89 -48.37 -14.71
CA CYS A 16 -6.41 -46.99 -14.67
C CYS A 16 -5.69 -46.71 -13.35
N GLN A 17 -4.41 -46.36 -13.42
CA GLN A 17 -3.70 -45.68 -12.34
C GLN A 17 -4.32 -44.29 -12.16
N THR A 18 -4.99 -44.07 -11.04
CA THR A 18 -5.40 -42.75 -10.58
C THR A 18 -4.15 -42.03 -10.06
N GLY A 19 -3.69 -41.02 -10.80
CA GLY A 19 -2.78 -40.01 -10.27
C GLY A 19 -3.47 -39.26 -9.12
N THR A 20 -2.79 -39.18 -7.98
CA THR A 20 -3.19 -38.37 -6.84
C THR A 20 -3.31 -36.91 -7.28
N PRO A 21 -4.42 -36.21 -7.01
CA PRO A 21 -4.47 -34.76 -7.17
C PRO A 21 -3.54 -34.14 -6.11
N GLU A 22 -2.58 -33.35 -6.59
CA GLU A 22 -1.77 -32.47 -5.77
C GLU A 22 -2.71 -31.52 -5.01
N GLN A 23 -2.78 -31.70 -3.68
CA GLN A 23 -3.51 -30.79 -2.80
C GLN A 23 -2.79 -29.45 -2.80
N SER A 24 -3.31 -28.50 -3.58
CA SER A 24 -3.09 -27.08 -3.29
C SER A 24 -3.68 -26.79 -1.92
N GLU A 25 -2.83 -26.40 -0.97
CA GLU A 25 -3.22 -25.93 0.36
C GLU A 25 -4.16 -24.73 0.22
N THR A 26 -5.47 -25.01 0.22
CA THR A 26 -6.51 -24.00 0.40
C THR A 26 -6.51 -23.66 1.88
N LYS A 27 -5.67 -22.69 2.28
CA LYS A 27 -5.92 -21.93 3.51
C LYS A 27 -7.37 -21.47 3.45
N ASP A 28 -8.16 -21.80 4.47
CA ASP A 28 -9.57 -21.42 4.59
C ASP A 28 -9.71 -19.93 4.26
N THR A 29 -10.36 -19.63 3.12
CA THR A 29 -10.56 -18.27 2.62
C THR A 29 -11.20 -17.37 3.68
N THR A 30 -12.03 -17.95 4.57
CA THR A 30 -12.64 -17.25 5.69
C THR A 30 -11.61 -16.79 6.73
N ALA A 31 -10.59 -17.60 7.02
CA ALA A 31 -9.54 -17.26 7.97
C ALA A 31 -8.67 -16.12 7.43
N VAL A 32 -8.29 -16.18 6.14
CA VAL A 32 -7.49 -15.14 5.49
C VAL A 32 -8.21 -13.78 5.48
N VAL A 33 -9.50 -13.76 5.14
CA VAL A 33 -10.30 -12.53 5.16
C VAL A 33 -10.41 -11.94 6.57
N ASN A 34 -10.57 -12.80 7.58
CA ASN A 34 -10.61 -12.34 8.97
C ASN A 34 -9.26 -11.80 9.46
N ASP A 35 -8.15 -12.40 9.03
CA ASP A 35 -6.81 -11.91 9.35
C ASP A 35 -6.58 -10.52 8.73
N ILE A 36 -6.88 -10.34 7.44
CA ILE A 36 -6.76 -9.05 6.77
C ILE A 36 -7.65 -8.00 7.44
N LYS A 37 -8.92 -8.31 7.72
CA LYS A 37 -9.88 -7.38 8.33
C LYS A 37 -9.39 -6.81 9.68
N ASN A 38 -8.63 -7.59 10.45
CA ASN A 38 -8.09 -7.16 11.74
C ASN A 38 -6.64 -6.69 11.66
N SER A 39 -6.04 -6.71 10.47
CA SER A 39 -4.65 -6.30 10.29
C SER A 39 -4.47 -4.80 10.50
N VAL A 40 -3.28 -4.45 10.99
CA VAL A 40 -2.77 -3.08 11.06
C VAL A 40 -1.65 -2.87 10.02
N ILE A 41 -1.32 -3.90 9.24
CA ILE A 41 -0.36 -3.84 8.15
C ILE A 41 -1.09 -3.39 6.90
N LEU A 42 -0.73 -2.21 6.37
CA LEU A 42 -1.38 -1.65 5.18
C LEU A 42 -1.20 -2.56 3.95
N ASP A 43 0.00 -3.15 3.80
CA ASP A 43 0.34 -4.05 2.70
C ASP A 43 -0.63 -5.24 2.56
N ASP A 44 -1.19 -5.74 3.67
CA ASP A 44 -2.11 -6.89 3.64
C ASP A 44 -3.39 -6.59 2.86
N MET A 45 -3.78 -5.31 2.79
CA MET A 45 -4.97 -4.87 2.06
C MET A 45 -4.80 -4.95 0.54
N LEU A 46 -3.56 -5.06 0.02
CA LEU A 46 -3.32 -5.31 -1.42
C LEU A 46 -3.88 -6.65 -1.88
N ALA A 47 -4.10 -7.60 -0.96
CA ALA A 47 -4.67 -8.90 -1.28
C ALA A 47 -6.20 -8.84 -1.50
N VAL A 48 -6.85 -7.73 -1.15
CA VAL A 48 -8.29 -7.54 -1.37
C VAL A 48 -8.54 -7.30 -2.85
N LYS A 49 -9.39 -8.15 -3.44
CA LYS A 49 -9.48 -8.27 -4.90
C LYS A 49 -10.19 -7.11 -5.57
N ASP A 50 -11.21 -6.54 -4.93
CA ASP A 50 -12.11 -5.55 -5.51
C ASP A 50 -12.86 -4.77 -4.42
N GLU A 51 -13.52 -3.68 -4.84
CA GLU A 51 -14.32 -2.83 -3.96
C GLU A 51 -15.47 -3.61 -3.27
N ALA A 52 -16.04 -4.63 -3.93
CA ALA A 52 -17.11 -5.42 -3.35
C ALA A 52 -16.64 -6.26 -2.16
N GLU A 53 -15.41 -6.75 -2.18
CA GLU A 53 -14.80 -7.44 -1.06
C GLU A 53 -14.49 -6.48 0.11
N PHE A 54 -13.99 -5.27 -0.18
CA PHE A 54 -13.87 -4.22 0.86
C PHE A 54 -15.23 -3.93 1.52
N ILE A 55 -16.31 -3.80 0.74
CA ILE A 55 -17.67 -3.58 1.26
C ILE A 55 -18.12 -4.77 2.13
N SER A 56 -17.85 -6.00 1.71
CA SER A 56 -18.18 -7.21 2.48
C SER A 56 -17.43 -7.26 3.82
N MET A 57 -16.15 -6.87 3.83
CA MET A 57 -15.31 -6.89 5.03
C MET A 57 -15.66 -5.77 6.01
N PHE A 58 -15.85 -4.55 5.51
CA PHE A 58 -15.87 -3.34 6.33
C PHE A 58 -17.22 -2.62 6.37
N GLY A 59 -18.21 -3.05 5.59
CA GLY A 59 -19.52 -2.40 5.51
C GLY A 59 -19.54 -1.25 4.49
N LYS A 60 -20.67 -1.10 3.80
CA LYS A 60 -20.83 -0.13 2.71
C LYS A 60 -20.67 1.32 3.17
N GLU A 61 -21.02 1.61 4.40
CA GLU A 61 -20.88 2.93 5.03
C GLU A 61 -19.43 3.37 5.20
N ASN A 62 -18.48 2.43 5.21
CA ASN A 62 -17.06 2.69 5.37
C ASN A 62 -16.30 2.68 4.03
N VAL A 63 -16.96 2.44 2.90
CA VAL A 63 -16.34 2.32 1.58
C VAL A 63 -17.03 3.28 0.62
N VAL A 64 -16.36 4.39 0.32
CA VAL A 64 -16.93 5.49 -0.48
C VAL A 64 -16.15 5.64 -1.76
N ARG A 65 -16.84 5.71 -2.90
CA ARG A 65 -16.21 6.08 -4.17
C ARG A 65 -16.14 7.60 -4.27
N ASP A 66 -14.94 8.15 -4.43
CA ASP A 66 -14.73 9.59 -4.51
C ASP A 66 -13.43 9.93 -5.26
N THR A 67 -13.17 11.23 -5.36
CA THR A 67 -12.03 11.85 -5.99
C THR A 67 -10.80 11.74 -5.09
N ILE A 68 -9.77 11.08 -5.62
CA ILE A 68 -8.42 11.08 -5.06
C ILE A 68 -7.64 12.22 -5.73
N TRP A 69 -7.21 13.19 -4.94
CA TRP A 69 -6.50 14.37 -5.42
C TRP A 69 -4.99 14.10 -5.48
N GLY A 70 -4.43 14.35 -6.65
CA GLY A 70 -3.00 14.30 -6.91
C GLY A 70 -2.36 15.70 -6.93
N PRO A 71 -1.05 15.76 -7.25
CA PRO A 71 -0.32 17.01 -7.41
C PRO A 71 -0.86 17.85 -8.58
N GLU A 72 -0.58 19.16 -8.57
CA GLU A 72 -0.89 20.09 -9.67
C GLU A 72 -2.38 20.15 -10.06
N GLY A 73 -3.27 19.85 -9.13
CA GLY A 73 -4.72 19.81 -9.37
C GLY A 73 -5.19 18.61 -10.19
N MET A 74 -4.31 17.61 -10.40
CA MET A 74 -4.71 16.33 -10.97
C MET A 74 -5.62 15.58 -10.00
N PHE A 75 -6.49 14.73 -10.54
CA PHE A 75 -7.28 13.83 -9.73
C PHE A 75 -7.65 12.56 -10.49
N SER A 76 -8.06 11.54 -9.76
CA SER A 76 -8.59 10.29 -10.31
C SER A 76 -9.75 9.82 -9.45
N MET A 77 -10.64 9.01 -10.04
CA MET A 77 -11.70 8.36 -9.28
C MET A 77 -11.13 7.11 -8.61
N GLY A 78 -11.33 6.97 -7.31
CA GLY A 78 -10.91 5.80 -6.54
C GLY A 78 -11.89 5.47 -5.43
N THR A 79 -11.43 4.66 -4.47
CA THR A 79 -12.22 4.26 -3.31
C THR A 79 -11.53 4.76 -2.05
N ILE A 80 -12.28 5.41 -1.16
CA ILE A 80 -11.84 5.84 0.15
C ILE A 80 -12.45 4.90 1.19
N LEU A 81 -11.59 4.18 1.89
CA LEU A 81 -11.93 3.33 3.02
C LEU A 81 -11.86 4.17 4.31
N PHE A 82 -12.84 4.04 5.21
CA PHE A 82 -12.98 4.78 6.47
C PHE A 82 -12.75 6.31 6.36
N PRO A 83 -13.50 7.02 5.49
CA PRO A 83 -13.27 8.45 5.24
C PRO A 83 -13.37 9.30 6.50
N ASN A 84 -12.48 10.30 6.63
CA ASN A 84 -12.38 11.24 7.74
C ASN A 84 -12.05 10.61 9.10
N THR A 85 -11.31 9.50 9.11
CA THR A 85 -10.85 8.83 10.34
C THR A 85 -9.38 8.49 10.28
N GLU A 86 -8.76 8.16 11.43
CA GLU A 86 -7.37 7.68 11.52
C GLU A 86 -7.09 6.39 10.71
N LYS A 87 -8.15 5.71 10.26
CA LYS A 87 -8.08 4.50 9.45
C LYS A 87 -8.24 4.76 7.96
N GLN A 88 -8.34 6.03 7.53
CA GLN A 88 -8.57 6.37 6.14
C GLN A 88 -7.50 5.75 5.24
N VAL A 89 -7.94 5.09 4.16
CA VAL A 89 -7.06 4.61 3.08
C VAL A 89 -7.66 5.02 1.74
N GLU A 90 -6.85 5.67 0.91
CA GLU A 90 -7.19 5.97 -0.47
C GLU A 90 -6.69 4.84 -1.38
N ILE A 91 -7.61 4.25 -2.14
CA ILE A 91 -7.37 3.07 -2.95
C ILE A 91 -7.48 3.48 -4.42
N MET A 92 -6.37 3.37 -5.14
CA MET A 92 -6.36 3.44 -6.59
C MET A 92 -6.44 2.03 -7.17
N TRP A 93 -7.27 1.85 -8.19
CA TRP A 93 -7.48 0.57 -8.84
C TRP A 93 -6.69 0.46 -10.15
N GLU A 94 -6.16 -0.73 -10.43
CA GLU A 94 -5.59 -1.05 -11.73
C GLU A 94 -6.71 -1.19 -12.77
N ASP A 95 -7.74 -1.98 -12.46
CA ASP A 95 -8.97 -2.03 -13.24
C ASP A 95 -9.97 -0.98 -12.72
N THR A 96 -9.92 0.20 -13.33
CA THR A 96 -10.79 1.34 -12.97
C THR A 96 -12.25 1.16 -13.42
N VAL A 97 -12.53 0.23 -14.33
CA VAL A 97 -13.90 -0.05 -14.80
C VAL A 97 -14.63 -0.91 -13.77
N ASN A 98 -13.95 -1.94 -13.26
CA ASN A 98 -14.53 -2.89 -12.31
C ASN A 98 -14.13 -2.62 -10.84
N ASN A 99 -13.27 -1.63 -10.58
CA ASN A 99 -12.69 -1.35 -9.26
C ASN A 99 -12.02 -2.60 -8.66
N ALA A 100 -11.15 -3.22 -9.45
CA ALA A 100 -10.49 -4.46 -9.09
C ALA A 100 -8.98 -4.29 -9.16
N TYR A 101 -8.29 -5.06 -8.31
CA TYR A 101 -6.84 -5.11 -8.13
C TYR A 101 -6.27 -3.75 -7.74
N SER A 102 -6.00 -3.53 -6.45
CA SER A 102 -5.45 -2.27 -5.98
C SER A 102 -4.09 -2.00 -6.64
N LEU A 103 -3.98 -0.89 -7.34
CA LEU A 103 -2.71 -0.38 -7.87
C LEU A 103 -1.87 0.19 -6.73
N SER A 104 -2.50 0.97 -5.85
CA SER A 104 -1.87 1.54 -4.67
C SER A 104 -2.87 1.77 -3.54
N LEU A 105 -2.33 1.76 -2.33
CA LEU A 105 -3.02 2.11 -1.10
C LEU A 105 -2.27 3.26 -0.45
N GLU A 106 -2.92 4.40 -0.26
CA GLU A 106 -2.32 5.58 0.33
C GLU A 106 -2.95 5.94 1.67
N ILE A 107 -2.10 6.28 2.64
CA ILE A 107 -2.48 6.87 3.93
C ILE A 107 -1.78 8.20 4.10
N SER A 108 -2.43 9.14 4.77
CA SER A 108 -1.95 10.51 4.94
C SER A 108 -2.20 11.01 6.36
N ALA A 109 -1.30 11.87 6.84
CA ALA A 109 -1.47 12.64 8.08
C ALA A 109 -2.60 13.68 7.98
N ARG A 110 -3.08 13.98 6.76
CA ARG A 110 -4.23 14.86 6.50
C ARG A 110 -5.40 14.05 5.98
N TYR A 111 -6.10 13.37 6.88
CA TYR A 111 -7.37 12.69 6.56
C TYR A 111 -8.60 13.49 7.03
N ASN A 112 -8.42 14.55 7.81
CA ASN A 112 -9.47 15.44 8.32
C ASN A 112 -8.97 16.91 8.34
N GLU A 113 -9.67 17.79 9.07
CA GLU A 113 -9.20 19.14 9.31
C GLU A 113 -7.97 19.16 10.24
N GLY A 114 -6.77 19.25 9.65
CA GLY A 114 -5.52 19.42 10.39
C GLY A 114 -4.47 18.38 10.02
N TRP A 115 -3.38 18.37 10.80
CA TRP A 115 -2.33 17.36 10.71
C TRP A 115 -2.44 16.41 11.90
N GLU A 116 -2.52 15.11 11.62
CA GLU A 116 -2.57 14.04 12.61
C GLU A 116 -1.41 13.06 12.35
N TYR A 117 -0.43 13.08 13.24
CA TYR A 117 0.78 12.26 13.10
C TYR A 117 0.70 10.89 13.80
N SER A 118 -0.46 10.54 14.38
CA SER A 118 -0.75 9.20 14.85
C SER A 118 -1.28 8.33 13.72
N SER A 119 -0.75 7.13 13.57
CA SER A 119 -1.19 6.20 12.52
C SER A 119 -1.78 4.93 13.11
N TYR A 120 -2.97 4.55 12.64
CA TYR A 120 -3.50 3.20 12.85
C TYR A 120 -2.72 2.16 12.04
N TRP A 121 -2.26 2.56 10.85
CA TRP A 121 -1.60 1.70 9.88
C TRP A 121 -0.08 1.73 10.02
N LYS A 122 0.56 0.62 9.67
CA LYS A 122 2.01 0.54 9.44
C LYS A 122 2.29 -0.27 8.18
N THR A 123 3.42 0.00 7.52
CA THR A 123 3.89 -0.90 6.46
C THR A 123 4.42 -2.20 7.05
N LYS A 124 4.56 -3.25 6.24
CA LYS A 124 5.23 -4.51 6.64
C LYS A 124 6.66 -4.28 7.17
N ASP A 125 7.31 -3.23 6.66
CA ASP A 125 8.67 -2.81 7.05
C ASP A 125 8.69 -1.93 8.31
N GLY A 126 7.51 -1.58 8.85
CA GLY A 126 7.35 -0.87 10.11
C GLY A 126 7.29 0.66 10.00
N VAL A 127 7.16 1.21 8.78
CA VAL A 127 7.02 2.66 8.57
C VAL A 127 5.59 3.09 8.89
N THR A 128 5.43 4.18 9.64
CA THR A 128 4.12 4.77 9.98
C THR A 128 4.09 6.25 9.65
N ILE A 129 2.89 6.80 9.50
CA ILE A 129 2.71 8.26 9.61
C ILE A 129 3.31 8.74 10.94
N GLY A 130 3.99 9.89 10.90
CA GLY A 130 4.67 10.49 12.04
C GLY A 130 6.09 9.99 12.31
N SER A 131 6.53 8.88 11.68
CA SER A 131 7.92 8.43 11.77
C SER A 131 8.87 9.56 11.38
N THR A 132 9.91 9.80 12.16
CA THR A 132 10.93 10.81 11.85
C THR A 132 11.83 10.34 10.72
N LEU A 133 12.47 11.28 10.00
CA LEU A 133 13.50 10.91 9.01
C LEU A 133 14.65 10.11 9.65
N THR A 134 15.00 10.38 10.90
CA THR A 134 16.01 9.59 11.63
C THR A 134 15.58 8.13 11.82
N GLU A 135 14.32 7.88 12.21
CA GLU A 135 13.77 6.53 12.31
C GLU A 135 13.68 5.86 10.94
N LEU A 136 13.28 6.60 9.90
CA LEU A 136 13.22 6.09 8.54
C LEU A 136 14.61 5.67 8.02
N VAL A 137 15.65 6.47 8.29
CA VAL A 137 17.05 6.13 7.97
C VAL A 137 17.50 4.90 8.77
N ALA A 138 17.08 4.76 10.03
CA ALA A 138 17.41 3.59 10.84
C ALA A 138 16.77 2.31 10.29
N ILE A 139 15.53 2.38 9.82
CA ILE A 139 14.85 1.26 9.13
C ILE A 139 15.54 0.96 7.79
N ASN A 140 15.93 1.99 7.06
CA ASN A 140 16.53 1.86 5.73
C ASN A 140 18.01 1.40 5.76
N GLU A 141 18.71 1.63 6.87
CA GLU A 141 20.14 1.34 7.08
C GLU A 141 21.11 2.10 6.14
N LYS A 142 20.58 3.07 5.39
CA LYS A 142 21.32 3.93 4.46
C LYS A 142 20.77 5.35 4.47
N PRO A 143 21.61 6.36 4.14
CA PRO A 143 21.13 7.70 3.86
C PRO A 143 20.04 7.72 2.79
N ILE A 144 19.13 8.68 2.85
CA ILE A 144 17.99 8.79 1.96
C ILE A 144 18.07 10.10 1.17
N ASN A 145 17.77 10.05 -0.13
CA ASN A 145 17.61 11.24 -0.96
C ASN A 145 16.12 11.54 -1.16
N PHE A 146 15.74 12.81 -1.06
CA PHE A 146 14.35 13.24 -1.15
C PHE A 146 14.25 14.67 -1.67
N LEU A 147 13.06 15.08 -2.11
CA LEU A 147 12.81 16.44 -2.57
C LEU A 147 12.59 17.41 -1.39
N GLY A 148 12.93 18.67 -1.57
CA GLY A 148 12.60 19.76 -0.65
C GLY A 148 11.09 19.89 -0.41
N VAL A 149 10.68 20.57 0.66
CA VAL A 149 9.28 20.65 1.12
C VAL A 149 8.56 21.90 0.61
N GLY A 150 7.26 22.03 0.88
CA GLY A 150 6.49 23.26 0.62
C GLY A 150 5.95 23.42 -0.81
N TRP A 151 5.86 22.34 -1.57
CA TRP A 151 5.28 22.30 -2.92
C TRP A 151 4.66 20.92 -3.19
N ASP A 152 3.91 20.76 -4.29
CA ASP A 152 3.04 19.60 -4.53
C ASP A 152 3.78 18.25 -4.62
N TYR A 153 5.05 18.26 -5.04
CA TYR A 153 5.92 17.07 -5.06
C TYR A 153 6.89 17.01 -3.88
N GLY A 154 6.80 18.00 -2.98
CA GLY A 154 7.81 18.19 -1.95
C GLY A 154 7.87 17.05 -0.96
N GLY A 155 9.07 16.77 -0.47
CA GLY A 155 9.31 15.74 0.53
C GLY A 155 9.28 14.29 0.03
N ASN A 156 8.95 14.05 -1.24
CA ASN A 156 8.96 12.69 -1.79
C ASN A 156 10.36 12.09 -1.75
N ILE A 157 10.45 10.84 -1.29
CA ILE A 157 11.69 10.07 -1.35
C ILE A 157 12.03 9.76 -2.82
N MET A 158 13.24 10.12 -3.22
CA MET A 158 13.78 9.89 -4.56
C MET A 158 14.62 8.61 -4.64
N SER A 159 15.30 8.25 -3.54
CA SER A 159 16.15 7.07 -3.47
C SER A 159 16.40 6.66 -2.03
N TYR A 160 16.26 5.35 -1.75
CA TYR A 160 16.73 4.75 -0.50
C TYR A 160 18.20 4.31 -0.57
N ASN A 161 18.89 4.59 -1.69
CA ASN A 161 20.33 4.43 -1.89
C ASN A 161 20.86 3.01 -1.66
N GLY A 162 20.15 1.99 -2.15
CA GLY A 162 20.48 0.58 -1.94
C GLY A 162 20.16 0.07 -0.54
N GLY A 163 19.33 0.81 0.20
CA GLY A 163 18.91 0.48 1.55
C GLY A 163 17.79 -0.56 1.58
N LYS A 164 17.41 -0.95 2.80
CA LYS A 164 16.40 -1.99 3.02
C LYS A 164 15.05 -1.66 2.36
N LEU A 165 14.69 -0.39 2.29
CA LEU A 165 13.38 0.05 1.78
C LEU A 165 13.27 0.08 0.25
N ASP A 166 14.36 -0.09 -0.52
CA ASP A 166 14.29 -0.12 -1.99
C ASP A 166 13.42 -1.26 -2.53
N SER A 167 13.32 -2.38 -1.81
CA SER A 167 12.49 -3.53 -2.18
C SER A 167 11.14 -3.56 -1.45
N ALA A 168 10.83 -2.55 -0.64
CA ALA A 168 9.61 -2.51 0.15
C ALA A 168 8.35 -2.33 -0.72
N GLY A 169 8.49 -1.65 -1.87
CA GLY A 169 7.35 -1.28 -2.72
C GLY A 169 6.54 -0.13 -2.13
N ILE A 170 7.19 0.81 -1.44
CA ILE A 170 6.54 1.94 -0.79
C ILE A 170 7.05 3.29 -1.31
N GLY A 171 6.12 4.21 -1.56
CA GLY A 171 6.37 5.64 -1.66
C GLY A 171 6.20 6.30 -0.30
N VAL A 172 7.10 7.23 0.04
CA VAL A 172 7.05 7.97 1.31
C VAL A 172 7.22 9.46 1.00
N THR A 173 6.43 10.30 1.67
CA THR A 173 6.55 11.76 1.61
C THR A 173 6.83 12.30 3.01
N LEU A 174 7.79 13.20 3.09
CA LEU A 174 8.21 13.88 4.31
C LEU A 174 7.70 15.33 4.35
N ASP A 175 7.45 15.85 5.55
CA ASP A 175 7.27 17.29 5.75
C ASP A 175 7.76 17.69 7.14
N ILE A 176 7.74 18.99 7.42
CA ILE A 176 8.17 19.59 8.68
C ILE A 176 6.92 20.08 9.42
N GLU A 177 6.65 19.49 10.58
CA GLU A 177 5.45 19.80 11.38
C GLU A 177 5.41 21.25 11.86
N ASP A 178 6.55 21.79 12.31
CA ASP A 178 6.65 23.16 12.81
C ASP A 178 7.84 23.87 12.16
N THR A 179 7.54 24.63 11.10
CA THR A 179 8.53 25.38 10.34
C THR A 179 8.98 26.66 11.06
N GLN A 180 8.18 27.20 11.98
CA GLN A 180 8.42 28.51 12.60
C GLN A 180 9.32 28.45 13.84
N THR A 181 9.41 27.29 14.51
CA THR A 181 10.14 27.19 15.79
C THR A 181 11.51 26.53 15.71
N GLN A 182 11.85 25.89 14.59
CA GLN A 182 13.05 25.07 14.51
C GLN A 182 14.30 25.87 14.12
N ASN A 183 14.43 26.22 12.84
CA ASN A 183 15.61 26.92 12.31
C ASN A 183 15.28 27.54 10.95
N GLU A 184 15.02 28.85 10.94
CA GLU A 184 14.65 29.59 9.72
C GLU A 184 15.72 29.48 8.63
N GLU A 185 17.01 29.60 8.97
CA GLU A 185 18.08 29.55 7.97
C GLU A 185 18.19 28.15 7.33
N ALA A 186 17.99 27.09 8.11
CA ALA A 186 17.94 25.73 7.59
C ALA A 186 16.68 25.52 6.75
N TYR A 187 15.52 26.03 7.19
CA TYR A 187 14.25 25.90 6.47
C TYR A 187 14.34 26.48 5.06
N GLN A 188 14.94 27.67 4.90
CA GLN A 188 15.15 28.30 3.60
C GLN A 188 16.03 27.49 2.64
N LYS A 189 16.82 26.53 3.14
CA LYS A 189 17.67 25.64 2.33
C LYS A 189 16.98 24.35 1.91
N VAL A 190 15.86 24.01 2.54
CA VAL A 190 15.13 22.74 2.29
C VAL A 190 13.75 22.93 1.66
N VAL A 191 13.31 24.18 1.46
CA VAL A 191 12.03 24.50 0.83
C VAL A 191 12.18 24.66 -0.68
N GLY A 192 11.18 24.19 -1.42
CA GLY A 192 11.09 24.28 -2.88
C GLY A 192 11.76 23.13 -3.63
N ASP A 193 11.99 23.35 -4.91
CA ASP A 193 12.52 22.36 -5.85
C ASP A 193 14.04 22.19 -5.69
N VAL A 194 14.41 21.48 -4.62
CA VAL A 194 15.79 21.11 -4.28
C VAL A 194 15.87 19.62 -3.98
N GLU A 195 16.99 19.00 -4.31
CA GLU A 195 17.29 17.63 -3.85
C GLU A 195 18.06 17.68 -2.53
N LEU A 196 17.60 16.89 -1.56
CA LEU A 196 18.13 16.82 -0.21
C LEU A 196 18.64 15.42 0.10
N ASN A 197 19.59 15.34 1.02
CA ASN A 197 20.13 14.10 1.55
C ASN A 197 20.02 14.10 3.07
N SER A 198 19.63 12.97 3.67
CA SER A 198 19.44 12.83 5.12
C SER A 198 20.68 13.15 5.96
N GLU A 199 21.87 13.15 5.37
CA GLU A 199 23.13 13.46 6.06
C GLU A 199 23.52 14.94 6.04
N SER A 200 22.83 15.78 5.26
CA SER A 200 23.20 17.19 5.12
C SER A 200 22.93 17.99 6.40
N ALA A 201 23.69 19.07 6.59
CA ALA A 201 23.65 19.82 7.85
C ALA A 201 22.30 20.54 8.04
N GLU A 202 21.76 21.10 6.97
CA GLU A 202 20.45 21.75 6.93
C GLU A 202 19.30 20.77 7.18
N VAL A 203 19.40 19.53 6.69
CA VAL A 203 18.39 18.50 6.97
C VAL A 203 18.45 18.07 8.43
N LYS A 204 19.65 17.83 8.98
CA LYS A 204 19.86 17.47 10.38
C LYS A 204 19.48 18.57 11.37
N ALA A 205 19.39 19.81 10.91
CA ALA A 205 18.96 20.95 11.72
C ALA A 205 17.43 21.04 11.88
N LEU A 206 16.67 20.15 11.21
CA LEU A 206 15.22 20.14 11.16
C LEU A 206 14.68 18.73 11.45
N THR A 207 13.44 18.69 11.92
CA THR A 207 12.70 17.45 12.22
C THR A 207 11.69 17.22 11.11
N PHE A 208 12.05 16.32 10.19
CA PHE A 208 11.15 15.81 9.16
C PHE A 208 10.36 14.62 9.70
N LYS A 209 9.07 14.58 9.34
CA LYS A 209 8.16 13.47 9.65
C LYS A 209 7.52 12.93 8.37
N VAL A 210 7.25 11.63 8.37
CA VAL A 210 6.45 10.98 7.33
C VAL A 210 5.01 11.48 7.42
N ILE A 211 4.53 12.09 6.34
CA ILE A 211 3.17 12.63 6.22
C ILE A 211 2.28 11.84 5.27
N ARG A 212 2.86 11.03 4.39
CA ARG A 212 2.13 10.20 3.45
C ARG A 212 2.93 8.94 3.18
N ILE A 213 2.22 7.83 3.06
CA ILE A 213 2.77 6.53 2.66
C ILE A 213 1.86 5.96 1.60
N ALA A 214 2.44 5.56 0.47
CA ALA A 214 1.76 4.78 -0.55
C ALA A 214 2.39 3.39 -0.61
N VAL A 215 1.61 2.33 -0.43
CA VAL A 215 2.04 0.96 -0.72
C VAL A 215 1.59 0.62 -2.13
N LEU A 216 2.53 0.14 -2.94
CA LEU A 216 2.32 -0.13 -4.36
C LEU A 216 2.20 -1.63 -4.59
N SER A 217 1.24 -2.03 -5.44
CA SER A 217 1.19 -3.40 -5.92
C SER A 217 2.44 -3.72 -6.75
N ALA A 218 2.99 -4.92 -6.55
CA ALA A 218 4.05 -5.42 -7.40
C ALA A 218 3.47 -5.61 -8.81
N ARG A 219 3.98 -4.86 -9.79
CA ARG A 219 3.62 -5.08 -11.20
C ARG A 219 4.14 -6.48 -11.58
N ASN A 220 3.22 -7.39 -11.89
CA ASN A 220 3.54 -8.68 -12.51
C ASN A 220 3.99 -8.51 -13.96
#